data_AF-A0A7X7GF03-F1
#
_entry.id   AF-A0A7X7GF03-F1
#
_cell.length_a   1.000
_cell.length_b   1.000
_cell.length_c   1.000
_cell.angle_alpha   90.00
_cell.angle_beta   90.00
_cell.angle_gamma   90.00
#
_symmetry.space_group_name_H-M   'P 1'
#
loop_
_entity.id
_entity.type
_entity.pdbx_description
1 polymer ?
#
loop_
_entity_poly.entity_id
_entity_poly.type
_entity_poly.pdbx_seq_one_letter_code
_entity_poly.pdbx_strand_id
1 'polypeptide(L)'
;MIPGAPHIEQLAPSATVAHVCSALGLPLSTPKAPLAYETIRAIAWASTSGRTPVSTRTLLDRVMDVDTALQNGTVDEYTRRRTLRKYLDDLVAVGDLAELGRGQWVSTTGTIVCVDSAAGRTHLLVSGVPIRSFPSTVQRALTLDGPIRMIKRLDDVRILGLPVLSLNDWARIPNVPLDQWTSCMLEAPLADPDDSSATLRIYQPDSSRLHSRQEDRWSPFHQAHQGRYLARHNALGEWSGYAIVELRSGTVVGRRELDPLDVRRLMYGLDHRSGTSIIANVKTTHGSTTIQLRDPLPHPETRVLLALCGVPVRDTWTVRQNVEVALDQLRDLHINLRSRT
;
A
#
# COMPACT_ATOMS: atom_id res chain seq x y z
N MET A 1 -19.43 -23.19 13.10
CA MET A 1 -19.66 -23.05 14.56
C MET A 1 -19.49 -24.41 15.19
N ILE A 2 -18.64 -24.54 16.21
CA ILE A 2 -18.53 -25.76 17.03
C ILE A 2 -19.61 -25.64 18.12
N PRO A 3 -20.54 -26.60 18.25
CA PRO A 3 -21.54 -26.57 19.34
C PRO A 3 -20.83 -26.69 20.70
N GLY A 4 -21.13 -25.78 21.63
CA GLY A 4 -20.61 -25.81 23.01
C GLY A 4 -19.34 -24.99 23.29
N ALA A 5 -18.81 -24.25 22.32
CA ALA A 5 -17.76 -23.27 22.59
C ALA A 5 -18.38 -22.01 23.24
N PRO A 6 -17.84 -21.51 24.37
CA PRO A 6 -18.31 -20.27 25.00
C PRO A 6 -18.21 -19.10 24.02
N HIS A 7 -19.15 -18.16 24.10
CA HIS A 7 -19.06 -16.93 23.32
C HIS A 7 -17.81 -16.15 23.74
N ILE A 8 -17.10 -15.56 22.78
CA ILE A 8 -15.84 -14.82 23.02
C ILE A 8 -16.01 -13.73 24.10
N GLU A 9 -17.19 -13.12 24.18
CA GLU A 9 -17.57 -12.10 25.16
C GLU A 9 -17.66 -12.61 26.60
N GLN A 10 -17.76 -13.93 26.79
CA GLN A 10 -17.88 -14.58 28.10
C GLN A 10 -16.53 -15.06 28.66
N LEU A 11 -15.46 -14.93 27.89
CA LEU A 11 -14.13 -15.38 28.26
C LEU A 11 -13.34 -14.28 28.97
N ALA A 12 -12.55 -14.65 29.96
CA ALA A 12 -11.53 -13.76 30.52
C ALA A 12 -10.51 -13.38 29.42
N PRO A 13 -9.92 -12.17 29.43
CA PRO A 13 -9.09 -11.70 28.31
C PRO A 13 -7.95 -12.64 27.89
N SER A 14 -7.27 -13.28 28.85
CA SER A 14 -6.21 -14.27 28.56
C SER A 14 -6.76 -15.54 27.90
N ALA A 15 -7.95 -15.98 28.30
CA ALA A 15 -8.67 -17.09 27.66
C ALA A 15 -9.17 -16.70 26.26
N THR A 16 -9.58 -15.44 26.06
CA THR A 16 -9.96 -14.91 24.75
C THR A 16 -8.80 -14.94 23.77
N VAL A 17 -7.63 -14.41 24.15
CA VAL A 17 -6.43 -14.45 23.30
C VAL A 17 -6.06 -15.89 22.95
N ALA A 18 -6.09 -16.80 23.94
CA ALA A 18 -5.78 -18.20 23.69
C ALA A 18 -6.78 -18.87 22.74
N HIS A 19 -8.07 -18.58 22.91
CA HIS A 19 -9.13 -19.06 22.03
C HIS A 19 -8.95 -18.55 20.59
N VAL A 20 -8.72 -17.25 20.41
CA VAL A 20 -8.54 -16.65 19.07
C VAL A 20 -7.27 -17.17 18.40
N CYS A 21 -6.13 -17.21 19.10
CA CYS A 21 -4.90 -17.77 18.54
C CYS A 21 -5.11 -19.23 18.08
N SER A 22 -5.72 -20.08 18.91
CA SER A 22 -6.06 -21.45 18.55
C SER A 22 -7.01 -21.51 17.35
N ALA A 23 -8.04 -20.67 17.32
CA ALA A 23 -9.02 -20.60 16.24
C ALA A 23 -8.40 -20.15 14.91
N LEU A 24 -7.31 -19.39 14.94
CA LEU A 24 -6.56 -18.90 13.77
C LEU A 24 -5.37 -19.78 13.38
N GLY A 25 -5.02 -20.79 14.18
CA GLY A 25 -3.82 -21.61 13.97
C GLY A 25 -2.52 -20.89 14.30
N LEU A 26 -2.57 -19.98 15.29
CA LEU A 26 -1.46 -19.13 15.70
C LEU A 26 -0.88 -19.56 17.06
N PRO A 27 0.44 -19.40 17.28
CA PRO A 27 1.03 -19.53 18.61
C PRO A 27 0.46 -18.51 19.61
N LEU A 28 0.42 -18.87 20.91
CA LEU A 28 0.03 -17.94 21.98
C LEU A 28 1.00 -16.76 22.11
N SER A 29 2.24 -16.91 21.62
CA SER A 29 3.26 -15.87 21.60
C SER A 29 3.14 -14.89 20.42
N THR A 30 2.14 -15.03 19.55
CA THR A 30 1.96 -14.14 18.41
C THR A 30 1.77 -12.69 18.86
N PRO A 31 2.55 -11.72 18.34
CA PRO A 31 2.41 -10.32 18.70
C PRO A 31 1.03 -9.76 18.31
N LYS A 32 0.58 -8.71 19.03
CA LYS A 32 -0.76 -8.12 18.86
C LYS A 32 -1.07 -7.68 17.43
N ALA A 33 -0.11 -7.06 16.73
CA ALA A 33 -0.34 -6.56 15.38
C ALA A 33 -0.61 -7.70 14.36
N PRO A 34 0.26 -8.72 14.20
CA PRO A 34 -0.06 -9.91 13.42
C PRO A 34 -1.38 -10.58 13.79
N LEU A 35 -1.69 -10.70 15.09
CA LEU A 35 -2.96 -11.28 15.55
C LEU A 35 -4.18 -10.49 15.04
N ALA A 36 -4.12 -9.15 15.06
CA ALA A 36 -5.19 -8.31 14.54
C ALA A 36 -5.38 -8.49 13.02
N TYR A 37 -4.29 -8.52 12.24
CA TYR A 37 -4.38 -8.75 10.80
C TYR A 37 -4.94 -10.14 10.46
N GLU A 38 -4.50 -11.19 11.14
CA GLU A 38 -5.02 -12.55 10.94
C GLU A 38 -6.49 -12.67 11.34
N THR A 39 -6.92 -11.95 12.38
CA THR A 39 -8.33 -11.87 12.77
C THR A 39 -9.16 -11.23 11.65
N ILE A 40 -8.69 -10.11 11.10
CA ILE A 40 -9.37 -9.44 9.98
C ILE A 40 -9.42 -10.33 8.75
N ARG A 41 -8.32 -11.02 8.39
CA ARG A 41 -8.32 -11.99 7.28
C ARG A 41 -9.34 -13.11 7.50
N ALA A 42 -9.40 -13.68 8.70
CA ALA A 42 -10.38 -14.71 9.04
C ALA A 42 -11.82 -14.24 8.87
N ILE A 43 -12.13 -13.05 9.37
CA ILE A 43 -13.48 -12.48 9.28
C ILE A 43 -13.81 -12.11 7.83
N ALA A 44 -12.88 -11.49 7.11
CA ALA A 44 -13.05 -11.14 5.70
C ALA A 44 -13.24 -12.40 4.83
N TRP A 45 -12.44 -13.45 5.05
CA TRP A 45 -12.57 -14.70 4.34
C TRP A 45 -13.90 -15.40 4.66
N ALA A 46 -14.29 -15.48 5.93
CA ALA A 46 -15.58 -16.04 6.31
C ALA A 46 -16.77 -15.27 5.72
N SER A 47 -16.60 -13.95 5.56
CA SER A 47 -17.63 -13.06 5.02
C SER A 47 -17.74 -13.12 3.50
N THR A 48 -16.64 -13.37 2.81
CA THR A 48 -16.56 -13.20 1.34
C THR A 48 -16.31 -14.51 0.60
N SER A 49 -15.68 -15.49 1.24
CA SER A 49 -15.15 -16.72 0.64
C SER A 49 -14.33 -16.48 -0.64
N GLY A 50 -13.72 -15.31 -0.75
CA GLY A 50 -13.03 -14.84 -1.95
C GLY A 50 -13.91 -14.66 -3.19
N ARG A 51 -15.23 -14.57 -3.04
CA ARG A 51 -16.19 -14.50 -4.15
C ARG A 51 -17.20 -13.37 -3.99
N THR A 52 -17.79 -13.22 -2.81
CA THR A 52 -18.88 -12.28 -2.56
C THR A 52 -18.34 -11.04 -1.86
N PRO A 53 -18.45 -9.84 -2.45
CA PRO A 53 -18.01 -8.61 -1.80
C PRO A 53 -18.86 -8.29 -0.57
N VAL A 54 -18.23 -7.71 0.46
CA VAL A 54 -18.91 -7.26 1.68
C VAL A 54 -18.60 -5.79 1.96
N SER A 55 -19.60 -5.07 2.49
CA SER A 55 -19.44 -3.65 2.82
C SER A 55 -18.45 -3.41 3.96
N THR A 56 -17.76 -2.27 3.94
CA THR A 56 -16.89 -1.80 5.02
C THR A 56 -17.59 -1.86 6.37
N ARG A 57 -18.84 -1.39 6.43
CA ARG A 57 -19.63 -1.37 7.67
C ARG A 57 -19.78 -2.78 8.24
N THR A 58 -20.24 -3.71 7.42
CA THR A 58 -20.47 -5.11 7.84
C THR A 58 -19.16 -5.79 8.29
N LEU A 59 -18.06 -5.58 7.57
CA LEU A 59 -16.77 -6.15 7.99
C LEU A 59 -16.29 -5.56 9.30
N LEU A 60 -16.32 -4.22 9.43
CA LEU A 60 -15.89 -3.56 10.66
C LEU A 60 -16.76 -3.97 11.84
N ASP A 61 -18.08 -4.03 11.70
CA ASP A 61 -18.98 -4.49 12.76
C ASP A 61 -18.60 -5.89 13.26
N ARG A 62 -18.32 -6.84 12.35
CA ARG A 62 -17.90 -8.20 12.71
C ARG A 62 -16.52 -8.27 13.38
N VAL A 63 -15.59 -7.41 12.96
CA VAL A 63 -14.24 -7.36 13.54
C VAL A 63 -14.26 -6.69 14.91
N MET A 64 -15.13 -5.69 15.11
CA MET A 64 -15.23 -4.93 16.35
C MET A 64 -15.51 -5.81 17.57
N ASP A 65 -16.39 -6.81 17.44
CA ASP A 65 -16.72 -7.72 18.56
C ASP A 65 -15.48 -8.49 19.03
N VAL A 66 -14.69 -9.03 18.09
CA VAL A 66 -13.48 -9.78 18.39
C VAL A 66 -12.35 -8.87 18.89
N ASP A 67 -12.15 -7.71 18.25
CA ASP A 67 -11.14 -6.75 18.68
C ASP A 67 -11.44 -6.18 20.08
N THR A 68 -12.72 -5.95 20.41
CA THR A 68 -13.15 -5.53 21.75
C THR A 68 -12.78 -6.55 22.80
N ALA A 69 -13.01 -7.84 22.53
CA ALA A 69 -12.67 -8.90 23.46
C ALA A 69 -11.15 -9.14 23.58
N LEU A 70 -10.36 -8.80 22.56
CA LEU A 70 -8.89 -8.95 22.54
C LEU A 70 -8.15 -7.78 23.22
N GLN A 71 -8.75 -6.59 23.28
CA GLN A 71 -8.09 -5.40 23.82
C GLN A 71 -8.61 -5.02 25.20
N ASN A 72 -7.71 -5.06 26.20
CA ASN A 72 -7.94 -4.46 27.51
C ASN A 72 -7.77 -2.94 27.41
N GLY A 73 -8.86 -2.18 27.31
CA GLY A 73 -8.80 -0.72 27.39
C GLY A 73 -10.02 0.02 26.87
N THR A 74 -10.21 1.23 27.38
CA THR A 74 -11.25 2.19 26.97
C THR A 74 -10.74 3.03 25.78
N VAL A 75 -10.56 2.41 24.63
CA VAL A 75 -10.44 3.16 23.36
C VAL A 75 -11.85 3.39 22.84
N ASP A 76 -12.21 4.64 22.53
CA ASP A 76 -13.52 4.96 21.98
C ASP A 76 -13.76 4.23 20.65
N GLU A 77 -15.04 3.94 20.37
CA GLU A 77 -15.42 3.15 19.19
C GLU A 77 -14.92 3.79 17.88
N TYR A 78 -14.97 5.12 17.77
CA TYR A 78 -14.57 5.83 16.56
C TYR A 78 -13.07 5.64 16.26
N THR A 79 -12.21 5.83 17.25
CA THR A 79 -10.75 5.61 17.11
C THR A 79 -10.45 4.15 16.77
N ARG A 80 -11.16 3.20 17.37
CA ARG A 80 -11.01 1.77 17.12
C ARG A 80 -11.41 1.42 15.69
N ARG A 81 -12.58 1.87 15.22
CA ARG A 81 -13.04 1.66 13.84
C ARG A 81 -12.09 2.27 12.82
N ARG A 82 -11.54 3.45 13.10
CA ARG A 82 -10.51 4.08 12.24
C ARG A 82 -9.25 3.22 12.15
N THR A 83 -8.83 2.63 13.26
CA THR A 83 -7.67 1.72 13.31
C THR A 83 -7.92 0.43 12.54
N LEU A 84 -9.09 -0.19 12.71
CA LEU A 84 -9.47 -1.38 11.95
C LEU A 84 -9.62 -1.11 10.44
N ARG A 85 -10.14 0.07 10.08
CA ARG A 85 -10.16 0.51 8.68
C ARG A 85 -8.75 0.62 8.11
N LYS A 86 -7.82 1.20 8.86
CA LYS A 86 -6.41 1.25 8.45
C LYS A 86 -5.85 -0.16 8.22
N TYR A 87 -6.16 -1.13 9.08
CA TYR A 87 -5.73 -2.51 8.85
C TYR A 87 -6.31 -3.12 7.57
N LEU A 88 -7.56 -2.81 7.22
CA LEU A 88 -8.13 -3.21 5.93
C LEU A 88 -7.36 -2.57 4.76
N ASP A 89 -7.05 -1.28 4.85
CA ASP A 89 -6.30 -0.55 3.84
C ASP A 89 -4.87 -1.15 3.69
N ASP A 90 -4.21 -1.48 4.80
CA ASP A 90 -2.90 -2.16 4.81
C ASP A 90 -2.98 -3.55 4.14
N LEU A 91 -4.06 -4.31 4.38
CA LEU A 91 -4.28 -5.62 3.73
C LEU A 91 -4.58 -5.50 2.23
N VAL A 92 -5.23 -4.42 1.79
CA VAL A 92 -5.38 -4.11 0.36
C VAL A 92 -4.06 -3.71 -0.27
N ALA A 93 -3.27 -2.90 0.44
CA ALA A 93 -1.95 -2.49 -0.02
C ALA A 93 -1.04 -3.72 -0.23
N VAL A 94 -1.08 -4.72 0.66
CA VAL A 94 -0.39 -6.01 0.42
C VAL A 94 -1.11 -6.86 -0.64
N GLY A 95 -2.43 -6.73 -0.78
CA GLY A 95 -3.24 -7.48 -1.77
C GLY A 95 -3.79 -8.80 -1.24
N ASP A 96 -3.90 -8.92 0.07
CA ASP A 96 -4.65 -10.00 0.73
C ASP A 96 -6.15 -9.76 0.62
N LEU A 97 -6.55 -8.50 0.52
CA LEU A 97 -7.90 -8.05 0.21
C LEU A 97 -7.89 -7.19 -1.05
N ALA A 98 -9.06 -7.02 -1.66
CA ALA A 98 -9.29 -6.04 -2.72
C ALA A 98 -10.51 -5.18 -2.36
N GLU A 99 -10.38 -3.86 -2.51
CA GLU A 99 -11.52 -2.92 -2.46
C GLU A 99 -12.07 -2.75 -3.88
N LEU A 100 -13.36 -3.06 -4.08
CA LEU A 100 -14.04 -3.02 -5.39
C LEU A 100 -14.76 -1.68 -5.65
N GLY A 101 -14.42 -0.65 -4.88
CA GLY A 101 -15.12 0.64 -4.86
C GLY A 101 -16.38 0.62 -4.00
N ARG A 102 -16.95 1.81 -3.75
CA ARG A 102 -18.15 2.02 -2.90
C ARG A 102 -18.06 1.37 -1.51
N GLY A 103 -16.85 1.21 -0.98
CA GLY A 103 -16.58 0.55 0.29
C GLY A 103 -16.92 -0.94 0.30
N GLN A 104 -16.76 -1.66 -0.82
CA GLN A 104 -16.91 -3.11 -0.88
C GLN A 104 -15.56 -3.81 -0.90
N TRP A 105 -15.45 -4.94 -0.20
CA TRP A 105 -14.21 -5.68 0.05
C TRP A 105 -14.37 -7.15 -0.30
N VAL A 106 -13.33 -7.76 -0.85
CA VAL A 106 -13.27 -9.21 -1.10
C VAL A 106 -11.90 -9.75 -0.74
N SER A 107 -11.83 -10.95 -0.16
CA SER A 107 -10.55 -11.61 0.10
C SER A 107 -9.93 -12.18 -1.18
N THR A 108 -8.61 -12.15 -1.30
CA THR A 108 -7.91 -12.73 -2.45
C THR A 108 -7.53 -14.19 -2.18
N THR A 109 -7.55 -15.03 -3.22
CA THR A 109 -7.17 -16.46 -3.12
C THR A 109 -5.67 -16.63 -2.86
N GLY A 110 -4.85 -15.83 -3.54
CA GLY A 110 -3.47 -15.57 -3.18
C GLY A 110 -2.44 -15.85 -4.28
N THR A 111 -1.21 -15.44 -4.01
CA THR A 111 -0.02 -15.61 -4.84
C THR A 111 1.21 -15.71 -3.94
N ILE A 112 2.28 -16.29 -4.46
CA ILE A 112 3.60 -16.24 -3.84
C ILE A 112 4.40 -15.15 -4.55
N VAL A 113 5.06 -14.28 -3.79
CA VAL A 113 5.91 -13.21 -4.35
C VAL A 113 7.36 -13.52 -4.02
N CYS A 114 8.21 -13.57 -5.03
CA CYS A 114 9.65 -13.74 -4.87
C CYS A 114 10.32 -12.39 -4.65
N VAL A 115 11.06 -12.27 -3.55
CA VAL A 115 11.94 -11.14 -3.25
C VAL A 115 13.37 -11.64 -3.39
N ASP A 116 13.98 -11.28 -4.52
CA ASP A 116 15.38 -11.57 -4.80
C ASP A 116 16.27 -10.50 -4.19
N SER A 117 17.21 -10.90 -3.33
CA SER A 117 18.17 -9.99 -2.70
C SER A 117 19.57 -10.62 -2.70
N ALA A 118 20.60 -9.78 -2.54
CA ALA A 118 21.98 -10.25 -2.38
C ALA A 118 22.17 -11.15 -1.13
N ALA A 119 21.34 -10.98 -0.09
CA ALA A 119 21.37 -11.79 1.13
C ALA A 119 20.65 -13.16 0.98
N GLY A 120 20.03 -13.39 -0.18
CA GLY A 120 19.24 -14.59 -0.46
C GLY A 120 17.81 -14.26 -0.90
N ARG A 121 17.08 -15.33 -1.24
CA ARG A 121 15.70 -15.25 -1.72
C ARG A 121 14.72 -15.40 -0.55
N THR A 122 13.88 -14.39 -0.37
CA THR A 122 12.73 -14.45 0.55
C THR A 122 11.45 -14.56 -0.27
N HIS A 123 10.41 -15.18 0.29
CA HIS A 123 9.12 -15.27 -0.38
C HIS A 123 8.03 -14.69 0.52
N LEU A 124 7.02 -14.08 -0.09
CA LEU A 124 5.84 -13.58 0.61
C LEU A 124 4.63 -14.43 0.20
N LEU A 125 3.78 -14.77 1.16
CA LEU A 125 2.46 -15.32 0.90
C LEU A 125 1.45 -14.17 0.93
N VAL A 126 0.99 -13.75 -0.23
CA VAL A 126 -0.05 -12.73 -0.35
C VAL A 126 -1.36 -13.47 -0.57
N SER A 127 -2.23 -13.49 0.44
CA SER A 127 -3.50 -14.20 0.40
C SER A 127 -4.42 -13.75 1.53
N GLY A 128 -5.70 -13.53 1.21
CA GLY A 128 -6.76 -13.33 2.20
C GLY A 128 -7.18 -14.61 2.92
N VAL A 129 -6.69 -15.78 2.50
CA VAL A 129 -7.02 -17.07 3.12
C VAL A 129 -6.44 -17.12 4.56
N PRO A 130 -7.21 -17.52 5.58
CA PRO A 130 -6.74 -17.57 6.96
C PRO A 130 -5.73 -18.70 7.16
N ILE A 131 -4.72 -18.49 8.02
CA ILE A 131 -3.61 -19.45 8.21
C ILE A 131 -4.10 -20.86 8.53
N ARG A 132 -5.11 -20.99 9.41
CA ARG A 132 -5.72 -22.28 9.76
C ARG A 132 -6.25 -23.09 8.56
N SER A 133 -6.56 -22.45 7.45
CA SER A 133 -7.06 -23.12 6.25
C SER A 133 -5.94 -23.77 5.42
N PHE A 134 -4.67 -23.46 5.71
CA PHE A 134 -3.53 -24.07 5.02
C PHE A 134 -3.11 -25.41 5.66
N PRO A 135 -2.40 -26.28 4.92
CA PRO A 135 -1.76 -27.46 5.51
C PRO A 135 -0.81 -27.10 6.66
N SER A 136 -0.68 -27.98 7.66
CA SER A 136 0.16 -27.73 8.84
C SER A 136 1.66 -27.53 8.54
N THR A 137 2.14 -28.02 7.40
CA THR A 137 3.48 -27.76 6.88
C THR A 137 3.65 -26.28 6.51
N VAL A 138 2.69 -25.73 5.77
CA VAL A 138 2.64 -24.32 5.39
C VAL A 138 2.51 -23.45 6.64
N GLN A 139 1.59 -23.77 7.55
CA GLN A 139 1.37 -22.98 8.77
C GLN A 139 2.67 -22.80 9.57
N ARG A 140 3.48 -23.86 9.71
CA ARG A 140 4.77 -23.83 10.43
C ARG A 140 5.88 -23.10 9.68
N ALA A 141 5.78 -23.00 8.35
CA ALA A 141 6.76 -22.32 7.53
C ALA A 141 6.56 -20.79 7.50
N LEU A 142 5.37 -20.31 7.89
CA LEU A 142 5.02 -18.90 7.89
C LEU A 142 5.62 -18.17 9.09
N THR A 143 6.26 -17.04 8.81
CA THR A 143 6.62 -16.03 9.81
C THR A 143 5.76 -14.79 9.58
N LEU A 144 5.24 -14.19 10.65
CA LEU A 144 4.33 -13.04 10.57
C LEU A 144 5.03 -11.76 11.02
N ASP A 145 4.91 -10.71 10.21
CA ASP A 145 5.37 -9.36 10.56
C ASP A 145 4.33 -8.32 10.12
N GLY A 146 3.53 -7.84 11.07
CA GLY A 146 2.37 -6.99 10.79
C GLY A 146 1.41 -7.62 9.77
N PRO A 147 1.11 -6.96 8.64
CA PRO A 147 0.28 -7.52 7.58
C PRO A 147 1.05 -8.49 6.68
N ILE A 148 2.34 -8.77 6.90
CA ILE A 148 3.12 -9.59 5.98
C ILE A 148 3.24 -11.02 6.50
N ARG A 149 3.09 -11.98 5.57
CA ARG A 149 3.35 -13.40 5.78
C ARG A 149 4.58 -13.80 4.97
N MET A 150 5.66 -14.11 5.66
CA MET A 150 6.95 -14.45 5.05
C MET A 150 7.15 -15.97 5.04
N ILE A 151 7.81 -16.46 3.99
CA ILE A 151 8.20 -17.85 3.80
C ILE A 151 9.69 -17.89 3.49
N LYS A 152 10.43 -18.74 4.21
CA LYS A 152 11.87 -18.92 4.01
C LYS A 152 12.18 -19.76 2.77
N ARG A 153 11.45 -20.84 2.54
CA ARG A 153 11.68 -21.76 1.41
C ARG A 153 10.41 -21.96 0.60
N LEU A 154 10.53 -21.78 -0.72
CA LEU A 154 9.41 -21.96 -1.64
C LEU A 154 8.79 -23.36 -1.55
N ASP A 155 9.62 -24.40 -1.38
CA ASP A 155 9.16 -25.80 -1.28
C ASP A 155 8.14 -26.02 -0.15
N ASP A 156 8.22 -25.23 0.93
CA ASP A 156 7.32 -25.37 2.07
C ASP A 156 5.86 -25.03 1.70
N VAL A 157 5.65 -24.28 0.59
CA VAL A 157 4.33 -23.78 0.16
C VAL A 157 3.94 -24.19 -1.25
N ARG A 158 4.80 -24.94 -1.98
CA ARG A 158 4.49 -25.42 -3.34
C ARG A 158 3.21 -26.26 -3.41
N ILE A 159 2.87 -26.97 -2.33
CA ILE A 159 1.65 -27.76 -2.21
C ILE A 159 0.36 -26.94 -2.39
N LEU A 160 0.42 -25.61 -2.21
CA LEU A 160 -0.73 -24.74 -2.40
C LEU A 160 -1.08 -24.50 -3.87
N GLY A 161 -0.17 -24.79 -4.82
CA GLY A 161 -0.39 -24.57 -6.24
C GLY A 161 -0.63 -23.11 -6.63
N LEU A 162 -0.18 -22.16 -5.81
CA LEU A 162 -0.36 -20.72 -6.07
C LEU A 162 0.62 -20.23 -7.15
N PRO A 163 0.23 -19.23 -7.96
CA PRO A 163 1.14 -18.58 -8.89
C PRO A 163 2.33 -17.96 -8.14
N VAL A 164 3.49 -17.95 -8.80
CA VAL A 164 4.71 -17.33 -8.28
C VAL A 164 5.03 -16.13 -9.16
N LEU A 165 5.08 -14.94 -8.57
CA LEU A 165 5.33 -13.67 -9.24
C LEU A 165 6.64 -13.05 -8.77
N SER A 166 7.26 -12.23 -9.63
CA SER A 166 8.30 -11.32 -9.19
C SER A 166 7.70 -10.21 -8.32
N LEU A 167 8.54 -9.56 -7.51
CA LEU A 167 8.14 -8.41 -6.70
C LEU A 167 7.52 -7.29 -7.54
N ASN A 168 8.14 -6.96 -8.68
CA ASN A 168 7.69 -5.88 -9.55
C ASN A 168 6.36 -6.21 -10.25
N ASP A 169 6.20 -7.44 -10.75
CA ASP A 169 4.96 -7.87 -11.41
C ASP A 169 3.78 -7.84 -10.44
N TRP A 170 4.00 -8.34 -9.22
CA TRP A 170 2.99 -8.33 -8.17
C TRP A 170 2.60 -6.90 -7.77
N ALA A 171 3.58 -6.01 -7.62
CA ALA A 171 3.36 -4.62 -7.28
C ALA A 171 2.79 -3.79 -8.45
N ARG A 172 2.81 -4.34 -9.67
CA ARG A 172 2.46 -3.65 -10.93
C ARG A 172 3.35 -2.45 -11.22
N ILE A 173 4.64 -2.55 -10.88
CA ILE A 173 5.62 -1.53 -11.24
C ILE A 173 5.86 -1.62 -12.76
N PRO A 174 5.77 -0.51 -13.51
CA PRO A 174 6.11 -0.50 -14.93
C PRO A 174 7.54 -1.04 -15.15
N ASN A 175 7.68 -1.94 -16.13
CA ASN A 175 8.96 -2.57 -16.48
C ASN A 175 9.88 -1.68 -17.33
N VAL A 176 9.52 -0.41 -17.51
CA VAL A 176 10.31 0.60 -18.22
C VAL A 176 10.87 1.62 -17.22
N PRO A 177 12.07 2.18 -17.47
CA PRO A 177 12.64 3.23 -16.63
C PRO A 177 11.68 4.41 -16.45
N LEU A 178 11.75 5.09 -15.30
CA LEU A 178 10.83 6.18 -14.96
C LEU A 178 10.80 7.28 -16.03
N ASP A 179 11.95 7.61 -16.60
CA ASP A 179 12.04 8.60 -17.67
C ASP A 179 11.27 8.19 -18.92
N GLN A 180 11.46 6.96 -19.38
CA GLN A 180 10.76 6.46 -20.55
C GLN A 180 9.25 6.40 -20.29
N TRP A 181 8.85 5.89 -19.12
CA TRP A 181 7.45 5.86 -18.69
C TRP A 181 6.82 7.26 -18.68
N THR A 182 7.55 8.25 -18.15
CA THR A 182 7.10 9.63 -18.06
C THR A 182 6.93 10.26 -19.45
N SER A 183 7.83 9.98 -20.40
CA SER A 183 7.67 10.42 -21.80
C SER A 183 6.41 9.83 -22.40
N CYS A 184 6.23 8.51 -22.29
CA CYS A 184 5.04 7.85 -22.83
C CYS A 184 3.75 8.42 -22.25
N MET A 185 3.73 8.74 -20.94
CA MET A 185 2.57 9.36 -20.31
C MET A 185 2.28 10.75 -20.88
N LEU A 186 3.30 11.61 -21.01
CA LEU A 186 3.14 12.97 -21.54
C LEU A 186 2.82 13.02 -23.04
N GLU A 187 3.37 12.10 -23.82
CA GLU A 187 3.23 12.07 -25.28
C GLU A 187 1.93 11.40 -25.76
N ALA A 188 1.27 10.64 -24.88
CA ALA A 188 -0.01 9.99 -25.18
C ALA A 188 -1.04 10.96 -25.81
N PRO A 189 -1.86 10.50 -26.78
CA PRO A 189 -2.85 11.34 -27.46
C PRO A 189 -3.80 12.04 -26.48
N LEU A 190 -4.12 13.29 -26.77
CA LEU A 190 -5.07 14.10 -26.00
C LEU A 190 -6.40 14.18 -26.75
N ALA A 191 -7.50 14.25 -26.02
CA ALA A 191 -8.81 14.56 -26.56
C ALA A 191 -9.05 16.07 -26.54
N ASP A 192 -10.05 16.53 -27.29
CA ASP A 192 -10.49 17.92 -27.25
C ASP A 192 -10.93 18.28 -25.81
N PRO A 193 -10.59 19.48 -25.32
CA PRO A 193 -10.88 19.86 -23.95
C PRO A 193 -12.35 20.25 -23.77
N ASP A 194 -12.93 19.83 -22.65
CA ASP A 194 -14.19 20.41 -22.16
C ASP A 194 -13.97 21.84 -21.63
N ASP A 195 -14.98 22.72 -21.71
CA ASP A 195 -14.93 24.16 -21.38
C ASP A 195 -14.50 24.53 -19.94
N SER A 196 -14.21 23.57 -19.07
CA SER A 196 -13.87 23.81 -17.65
C SER A 196 -12.36 23.98 -17.40
N SER A 197 -11.82 25.17 -17.70
CA SER A 197 -10.41 25.51 -17.45
C SER A 197 -10.15 26.34 -16.18
N ALA A 198 -11.17 26.99 -15.61
CA ALA A 198 -11.02 28.04 -14.59
C ALA A 198 -10.48 27.57 -13.22
N THR A 199 -10.50 26.27 -12.93
CA THR A 199 -10.08 25.71 -11.62
C THR A 199 -8.82 24.84 -11.68
N LEU A 200 -8.12 24.85 -12.82
CA LEU A 200 -6.94 24.02 -13.02
C LEU A 200 -5.72 24.56 -12.26
N ARG A 201 -4.99 23.63 -11.62
CA ARG A 201 -3.63 23.84 -11.12
C ARG A 201 -2.69 22.94 -11.89
N ILE A 202 -1.52 23.46 -12.22
CA ILE A 202 -0.49 22.81 -13.03
C ILE A 202 0.68 22.43 -12.12
N TYR A 203 1.19 21.21 -12.29
CA TYR A 203 2.38 20.75 -11.59
C TYR A 203 3.63 21.32 -12.27
N GLN A 204 4.38 22.17 -11.56
CA GLN A 204 5.54 22.90 -12.10
C GLN A 204 6.74 22.79 -11.15
N PRO A 205 7.44 21.64 -11.13
CA PRO A 205 8.57 21.44 -10.25
C PRO A 205 9.72 22.45 -10.46
N ASP A 206 10.01 22.84 -11.71
CA ASP A 206 11.06 23.83 -12.05
C ASP A 206 10.84 25.22 -11.44
N SER A 207 9.59 25.59 -11.19
CA SER A 207 9.23 26.91 -10.63
C SER A 207 9.13 26.89 -9.10
N SER A 208 9.31 25.72 -8.49
CA SER A 208 9.18 25.54 -7.05
C SER A 208 10.50 25.74 -6.31
N ARG A 209 10.44 25.95 -4.99
CA ARG A 209 11.67 25.99 -4.17
C ARG A 209 12.35 24.62 -4.19
N LEU A 210 13.68 24.61 -4.31
CA LEU A 210 14.47 23.39 -4.23
C LEU A 210 14.13 22.64 -2.93
N HIS A 211 13.89 21.33 -3.04
CA HIS A 211 13.48 20.45 -1.92
C HIS A 211 12.16 20.83 -1.23
N SER A 212 11.31 21.65 -1.85
CA SER A 212 9.92 21.78 -1.46
C SER A 212 9.19 20.45 -1.63
N ARG A 213 8.14 20.24 -0.84
CA ARG A 213 7.35 19.02 -0.95
C ARG A 213 6.52 19.06 -2.23
N GLN A 214 6.17 17.90 -2.74
CA GLN A 214 5.43 17.79 -3.99
C GLN A 214 4.07 18.51 -3.94
N GLU A 215 3.39 18.56 -2.79
CA GLU A 215 2.14 19.31 -2.64
C GLU A 215 2.29 20.82 -2.86
N ASP A 216 3.49 21.37 -2.66
CA ASP A 216 3.78 22.80 -2.78
C ASP A 216 4.15 23.19 -4.22
N ARG A 217 4.31 22.23 -5.13
CA ARG A 217 4.74 22.45 -6.53
C ARG A 217 3.57 22.64 -7.51
N TRP A 218 2.35 22.72 -7.00
CA TRP A 218 1.16 23.01 -7.79
C TRP A 218 0.92 24.51 -7.89
N SER A 219 0.93 25.05 -9.11
CA SER A 219 0.73 26.47 -9.36
C SER A 219 -0.59 26.75 -10.08
N PRO A 220 -1.16 27.96 -9.97
CA PRO A 220 -2.30 28.36 -10.78
C PRO A 220 -1.99 28.25 -12.28
N PHE A 221 -2.98 27.79 -13.05
CA PHE A 221 -2.86 27.60 -14.50
C PHE A 221 -2.33 28.81 -15.28
N HIS A 222 -2.73 30.03 -14.92
CA HIS A 222 -2.36 31.26 -15.63
C HIS A 222 -0.85 31.60 -15.54
N GLN A 223 -0.09 30.89 -14.70
CA GLN A 223 1.36 31.04 -14.58
C GLN A 223 2.14 30.05 -15.47
N ALA A 224 1.45 29.12 -16.14
CA ALA A 224 2.09 28.13 -16.99
C ALA A 224 2.36 28.68 -18.39
N HIS A 225 3.49 28.25 -18.97
CA HIS A 225 3.85 28.55 -20.36
C HIS A 225 3.21 27.53 -21.33
N GLN A 226 3.55 27.64 -22.61
CA GLN A 226 3.14 26.66 -23.62
C GLN A 226 3.80 25.30 -23.36
N GLY A 227 3.03 24.22 -23.44
CA GLY A 227 3.54 22.86 -23.25
C GLY A 227 2.50 21.88 -22.72
N ARG A 228 2.95 20.64 -22.45
CA ARG A 228 2.14 19.61 -21.79
C ARG A 228 2.47 19.53 -20.30
N TYR A 229 1.44 19.48 -19.48
CA TYR A 229 1.59 19.48 -18.03
C TYR A 229 0.66 18.49 -17.36
N LEU A 230 1.09 17.97 -16.21
CA LEU A 230 0.21 17.35 -15.25
C LEU A 230 -0.64 18.46 -14.58
N ALA A 231 -1.96 18.28 -14.63
CA ALA A 231 -2.93 19.18 -14.03
C ALA A 231 -3.76 18.47 -12.96
N ARG A 232 -4.22 19.24 -11.98
CA ARG A 232 -5.20 18.85 -10.96
C ARG A 232 -6.36 19.82 -11.00
N HIS A 233 -7.57 19.32 -10.89
CA HIS A 233 -8.77 20.11 -10.63
C HIS A 233 -9.48 19.58 -9.39
N ASN A 234 -10.07 20.49 -8.63
CA ASN A 234 -10.91 20.11 -7.50
C ASN A 234 -12.34 19.93 -8.02
N ALA A 235 -12.83 18.70 -7.98
CA ALA A 235 -14.25 18.41 -8.15
C ALA A 235 -15.01 18.71 -6.84
N LEU A 236 -16.34 18.77 -6.94
CA LEU A 236 -17.22 18.93 -5.78
C LEU A 236 -16.97 17.79 -4.77
N GLY A 237 -16.81 18.12 -3.49
CA GLY A 237 -16.73 17.14 -2.40
C GLY A 237 -15.32 16.67 -2.00
N GLU A 238 -14.27 17.47 -2.22
CA GLU A 238 -12.83 17.15 -1.96
C GLU A 238 -12.19 16.18 -2.95
N TRP A 239 -12.93 15.71 -3.96
CA TRP A 239 -12.41 14.79 -4.96
C TRP A 239 -11.50 15.57 -5.90
N SER A 240 -10.29 15.08 -6.10
CA SER A 240 -9.33 15.68 -7.03
C SER A 240 -9.25 14.82 -8.27
N GLY A 241 -9.59 15.39 -9.42
CA GLY A 241 -9.31 14.78 -10.70
C GLY A 241 -7.95 15.24 -11.22
N TYR A 242 -7.30 14.38 -12.00
CA TYR A 242 -5.98 14.61 -12.54
C TYR A 242 -5.98 14.35 -14.03
N ALA A 243 -5.29 15.21 -14.78
CA ALA A 243 -5.23 15.09 -16.23
C ALA A 243 -3.87 15.55 -16.74
N ILE A 244 -3.53 15.13 -17.95
CA ILE A 244 -2.50 15.81 -18.75
C ILE A 244 -3.22 16.82 -19.62
N VAL A 245 -2.73 18.05 -19.62
CA VAL A 245 -3.27 19.14 -20.44
C VAL A 245 -2.19 19.70 -21.35
N GLU A 246 -2.56 20.09 -22.56
CA GLU A 246 -1.70 20.84 -23.46
C GLU A 246 -2.13 22.30 -23.52
N LEU A 247 -1.19 23.19 -23.26
CA LEU A 247 -1.40 24.64 -23.24
C LEU A 247 -0.79 25.27 -24.47
N ARG A 248 -1.56 26.10 -25.16
CA ARG A 248 -1.09 26.95 -26.25
C ARG A 248 -1.67 28.34 -26.07
N SER A 249 -0.82 29.37 -26.07
CA SER A 249 -1.25 30.77 -25.89
C SER A 249 -2.18 31.00 -24.68
N GLY A 250 -1.92 30.30 -23.56
CA GLY A 250 -2.71 30.41 -22.34
C GLY A 250 -4.08 29.73 -22.37
N THR A 251 -4.39 28.92 -23.38
CA THR A 251 -5.61 28.11 -23.44
C THR A 251 -5.28 26.62 -23.40
N VAL A 252 -6.17 25.82 -22.80
CA VAL A 252 -6.11 24.36 -22.91
C VAL A 252 -6.58 23.98 -24.31
N VAL A 253 -5.75 23.27 -25.08
CA VAL A 253 -6.09 22.79 -26.43
C VAL A 253 -6.23 21.28 -26.51
N GLY A 254 -5.92 20.57 -25.42
CA GLY A 254 -6.07 19.13 -25.34
C GLY A 254 -6.02 18.65 -23.89
N ARG A 255 -6.76 17.58 -23.60
CA ARG A 255 -6.88 17.01 -22.25
C ARG A 255 -6.94 15.49 -22.29
N ARG A 256 -6.36 14.85 -21.30
CA ARG A 256 -6.49 13.41 -21.05
C ARG A 256 -6.55 13.15 -19.55
N GLU A 257 -7.65 12.58 -19.06
CA GLU A 257 -7.74 12.16 -17.66
C GLU A 257 -6.71 11.07 -17.34
N LEU A 258 -6.22 11.10 -16.11
CA LEU A 258 -5.27 10.14 -15.57
C LEU A 258 -5.91 9.33 -14.45
N ASP A 259 -5.51 8.06 -14.36
CA ASP A 259 -5.77 7.26 -13.17
C ASP A 259 -5.02 7.90 -11.97
N PRO A 260 -5.70 8.19 -10.85
CA PRO A 260 -5.05 8.70 -9.63
C PRO A 260 -3.84 7.88 -9.16
N LEU A 261 -3.78 6.58 -9.46
CA LEU A 261 -2.67 5.70 -9.09
C LEU A 261 -1.37 6.03 -9.86
N ASP A 262 -1.48 6.54 -11.08
CA ASP A 262 -0.34 6.87 -11.94
C ASP A 262 0.23 8.28 -11.66
N VAL A 263 -0.62 9.18 -11.16
CA VAL A 263 -0.30 10.61 -10.96
C VAL A 263 0.97 10.77 -10.14
N ARG A 264 1.09 10.03 -9.04
CA ARG A 264 2.24 10.17 -8.14
C ARG A 264 3.53 9.76 -8.85
N ARG A 265 3.54 8.64 -9.58
CA ARG A 265 4.72 8.20 -10.35
C ARG A 265 5.11 9.25 -11.38
N LEU A 266 4.13 9.88 -12.03
CA LEU A 266 4.36 10.97 -12.97
C LEU A 266 4.99 12.20 -12.30
N MET A 267 4.56 12.55 -11.09
CA MET A 267 5.19 13.63 -10.33
C MET A 267 6.68 13.36 -10.08
N TYR A 268 7.06 12.14 -9.67
CA TYR A 268 8.48 11.76 -9.50
C TYR A 268 9.28 11.88 -10.81
N GLY A 269 8.70 11.44 -11.94
CA GLY A 269 9.34 11.57 -13.25
C GLY A 269 9.52 13.03 -13.69
N LEU A 270 8.51 13.88 -13.45
CA LEU A 270 8.61 15.32 -13.71
C LEU A 270 9.65 15.98 -12.81
N ASP A 271 9.68 15.64 -11.52
CA ASP A 271 10.67 16.14 -10.56
C ASP A 271 12.10 15.80 -10.99
N HIS A 272 12.31 14.57 -11.47
CA HIS A 272 13.62 14.13 -11.97
C HIS A 272 14.08 14.94 -13.18
N ARG A 273 13.21 15.11 -14.18
CA ARG A 273 13.50 15.89 -15.40
C ARG A 273 13.81 17.36 -15.10
N SER A 274 13.16 17.89 -14.08
CA SER A 274 13.34 19.26 -13.57
C SER A 274 14.54 19.42 -12.62
N GLY A 275 15.29 18.34 -12.34
CA GLY A 275 16.41 18.40 -11.40
C GLY A 275 16.01 18.67 -9.94
N THR A 276 14.74 18.48 -9.58
CA THR A 276 14.16 18.74 -8.25
C THR A 276 13.73 17.46 -7.53
N SER A 277 14.44 16.35 -7.79
CA SER A 277 14.23 15.05 -7.18
C SER A 277 14.02 15.09 -5.66
N ILE A 278 13.13 14.21 -5.19
CA ILE A 278 12.82 14.02 -3.78
C ILE A 278 14.03 13.47 -3.02
N ILE A 279 14.15 13.81 -1.74
CA ILE A 279 15.20 13.30 -0.85
C ILE A 279 14.60 12.34 0.17
N ALA A 280 15.22 11.17 0.31
CA ALA A 280 15.02 10.29 1.45
C ALA A 280 16.21 10.41 2.41
N ASN A 281 15.96 10.59 3.70
CA ASN A 281 17.04 10.49 4.69
C ASN A 281 17.17 9.03 5.12
N VAL A 282 18.36 8.48 4.97
CA VAL A 282 18.66 7.08 5.30
C VAL A 282 19.61 7.06 6.49
N LYS A 283 19.26 6.29 7.52
CA LYS A 283 20.12 6.06 8.68
C LYS A 283 20.17 4.57 8.98
N THR A 284 21.37 4.02 9.07
CA THR A 284 21.59 2.61 9.42
C THR A 284 22.12 2.51 10.84
N THR A 285 21.43 1.77 11.70
CA THR A 285 21.78 1.59 13.12
C THR A 285 21.52 0.13 13.52
N HIS A 286 22.53 -0.54 14.10
CA HIS A 286 22.42 -1.88 14.70
C HIS A 286 21.59 -2.91 13.89
N GLY A 287 21.91 -3.10 12.60
CA GLY A 287 21.25 -4.10 11.75
C GLY A 287 19.84 -3.72 11.29
N SER A 288 19.45 -2.45 11.45
CA SER A 288 18.24 -1.88 10.87
C SER A 288 18.56 -0.60 10.11
N THR A 289 17.83 -0.35 9.03
CA THR A 289 17.91 0.90 8.27
C THR A 289 16.57 1.60 8.34
N THR A 290 16.58 2.86 8.76
CA THR A 290 15.41 3.73 8.76
C THR A 290 15.47 4.64 7.55
N ILE A 291 14.36 4.73 6.82
CA ILE A 291 14.19 5.57 5.63
C ILE A 291 13.10 6.58 5.95
N GLN A 292 13.45 7.87 6.00
CA GLN A 292 12.50 8.95 6.20
C GLN A 292 12.17 9.64 4.87
N LEU A 293 10.89 9.58 4.48
CA LEU A 293 10.34 10.11 3.23
C LEU A 293 9.20 11.08 3.54
N ARG A 294 9.38 12.36 3.21
CA ARG A 294 8.35 13.39 3.47
C ARG A 294 7.19 13.31 2.49
N ASP A 295 7.49 12.94 1.26
CA ASP A 295 6.54 12.82 0.17
C ASP A 295 6.02 11.37 0.08
N PRO A 296 4.72 11.18 -0.19
CA PRO A 296 4.16 9.86 -0.36
C PRO A 296 4.68 9.21 -1.65
N LEU A 297 5.01 7.93 -1.57
CA LEU A 297 5.45 7.14 -2.72
C LEU A 297 4.26 6.85 -3.67
N PRO A 298 4.52 6.55 -4.94
CA PRO A 298 3.48 6.00 -5.80
C PRO A 298 2.96 4.66 -5.26
N HIS A 299 1.75 4.29 -5.68
CA HIS A 299 1.06 3.13 -5.10
C HIS A 299 1.84 1.81 -5.26
N PRO A 300 2.38 1.47 -6.45
CA PRO A 300 3.21 0.27 -6.62
C PRO A 300 4.41 0.22 -5.67
N GLU A 301 5.16 1.30 -5.52
CA GLU A 301 6.34 1.34 -4.64
C GLU A 301 5.95 1.33 -3.16
N THR A 302 4.87 2.02 -2.78
CA THR A 302 4.33 1.95 -1.42
C THR A 302 4.03 0.50 -1.03
N ARG A 303 3.45 -0.26 -1.95
CA ARG A 303 3.14 -1.68 -1.76
C ARG A 303 4.40 -2.54 -1.59
N VAL A 304 5.44 -2.28 -2.38
CA VAL A 304 6.75 -2.94 -2.18
C VAL A 304 7.36 -2.58 -0.83
N LEU A 305 7.44 -1.29 -0.48
CA LEU A 305 8.03 -0.87 0.79
C LEU A 305 7.24 -1.39 1.99
N LEU A 306 5.91 -1.48 1.91
CA LEU A 306 5.08 -2.10 2.95
C LEU A 306 5.44 -3.59 3.14
N ALA A 307 5.68 -4.30 2.04
CA ALA A 307 6.09 -5.70 2.07
C ALA A 307 7.50 -5.94 2.63
N LEU A 308 8.43 -5.02 2.38
CA LEU A 308 9.83 -5.15 2.81
C LEU A 308 10.11 -4.57 4.20
N CYS A 309 9.37 -3.52 4.59
CA CYS A 309 9.63 -2.70 5.78
C CYS A 309 8.49 -2.76 6.82
N GLY A 310 7.35 -3.34 6.48
CA GLY A 310 6.13 -3.25 7.28
C GLY A 310 5.50 -1.86 7.25
N VAL A 311 4.54 -1.64 8.15
CA VAL A 311 3.77 -0.39 8.22
C VAL A 311 4.66 0.76 8.71
N PRO A 312 4.74 1.90 8.00
CA PRO A 312 5.57 3.02 8.42
C PRO A 312 5.00 3.69 9.67
N VAL A 313 5.90 4.22 10.49
CA VAL A 313 5.55 5.10 11.61
C VAL A 313 5.70 6.54 11.14
N ARG A 314 4.57 7.20 10.88
CA ARG A 314 4.51 8.52 10.23
C ARG A 314 5.14 8.47 8.84
N ASP A 315 6.27 9.12 8.65
CA ASP A 315 7.05 9.27 7.42
C ASP A 315 8.31 8.39 7.42
N THR A 316 8.43 7.48 8.38
CA THR A 316 9.62 6.64 8.61
C THR A 316 9.32 5.17 8.41
N TRP A 317 10.04 4.57 7.46
CA TRP A 317 10.04 3.13 7.18
C TRP A 317 11.25 2.49 7.88
N THR A 318 11.06 1.30 8.46
CA THR A 318 12.16 0.56 9.09
C THR A 318 12.35 -0.76 8.37
N VAL A 319 13.51 -0.93 7.73
CA VAL A 319 13.87 -2.15 7.02
C VAL A 319 14.94 -2.91 7.81
N ARG A 320 14.71 -4.21 8.01
CA ARG A 320 15.64 -5.12 8.72
C ARG A 320 16.27 -6.16 7.79
N GLN A 321 15.62 -6.43 6.67
CA GLN A 321 16.02 -7.42 5.68
C GLN A 321 15.76 -6.85 4.29
N ASN A 322 16.47 -7.32 3.28
CA ASN A 322 16.32 -6.83 1.90
C ASN A 322 16.51 -5.31 1.78
N VAL A 323 17.43 -4.74 2.59
CA VAL A 323 17.68 -3.28 2.65
C VAL A 323 17.99 -2.74 1.26
N GLU A 324 18.92 -3.36 0.52
CA GLU A 324 19.25 -2.90 -0.83
C GLU A 324 18.07 -2.97 -1.79
N VAL A 325 17.23 -4.01 -1.70
CA VAL A 325 16.01 -4.08 -2.54
C VAL A 325 15.10 -2.90 -2.24
N ALA A 326 14.88 -2.56 -0.97
CA ALA A 326 14.08 -1.40 -0.59
C ALA A 326 14.70 -0.08 -1.06
N LEU A 327 16.03 0.06 -1.00
CA LEU A 327 16.73 1.26 -1.47
C LEU A 327 16.73 1.37 -2.99
N ASP A 328 16.87 0.27 -3.71
CA ASP A 328 16.82 0.20 -5.18
C ASP A 328 15.47 0.68 -5.70
N GLN A 329 14.37 0.29 -5.06
CA GLN A 329 13.02 0.77 -5.42
C GLN A 329 12.88 2.29 -5.30
N LEU A 330 13.58 2.92 -4.35
CA LEU A 330 13.61 4.37 -4.22
C LEU A 330 14.54 5.02 -5.26
N ARG A 331 15.66 4.38 -5.58
CA ARG A 331 16.59 4.83 -6.64
C ARG A 331 15.92 4.77 -8.02
N ASP A 332 15.09 3.76 -8.28
CA ASP A 332 14.31 3.61 -9.52
C ASP A 332 13.27 4.74 -9.69
N LEU A 333 12.86 5.39 -8.60
CA LEU A 333 12.06 6.62 -8.61
C LEU A 333 12.90 7.90 -8.67
N HIS A 334 14.21 7.79 -8.89
CA HIS A 334 15.18 8.88 -8.83
C HIS A 334 15.14 9.68 -7.52
N ILE A 335 14.88 9.00 -6.39
CA ILE A 335 14.94 9.58 -5.05
C ILE A 335 16.39 9.66 -4.60
N ASN A 336 16.83 10.85 -4.21
CA ASN A 336 18.16 11.09 -3.67
C ASN A 336 18.27 10.56 -2.25
N LEU A 337 19.04 9.49 -2.06
CA LEU A 337 19.28 8.89 -0.74
C LEU A 337 20.39 9.64 -0.01
N ARG A 338 20.04 10.39 1.03
CA ARG A 338 21.00 11.10 1.88
C ARG A 338 21.29 10.30 3.13
N SER A 339 22.50 9.74 3.21
CA SER A 339 23.00 9.09 4.41
C SER A 339 23.21 10.10 5.53
N ARG A 340 22.59 9.87 6.68
CA ARG A 340 22.91 10.55 7.94
C ARG A 340 23.90 9.67 8.70
N THR A 341 25.14 10.14 8.82
CA THR A 341 26.15 9.58 9.72
C THR A 341 25.72 9.73 11.17
#